data_AF-A0A429DUK4-F1
#
_entry.id   AF-A0A429DUK4-F1
#
_cell.length_a   1.000
_cell.length_b   1.000
_cell.length_c   1.000
_cell.angle_alpha   90.00
_cell.angle_beta   90.00
_cell.angle_gamma   90.00
#
_symmetry.space_group_name_H-M   'P 1'
#
loop_
_entity.id
_entity.type
_entity.pdbx_description
1 polymer ?
#
loop_
_entity_poly.entity_id
_entity_poly.type
_entity_poly.pdbx_seq_one_letter_code
_entity_poly.pdbx_strand_id
1 'polypeptide(L)'
;MRFPWRGYVNQLTHAADLRHRVDDEFVGRVADELIRQRFFTLPVADYHRAVTAALGSGERIAGEQDDEDVTRDFLARLVRALDDRGPWPEPPYSTSGTSEWTALREAPVVARVPLTDRQIEASLNRVFAEEPPGVGDVRILILRLGTGQQLALRASRPFAEPGVDLMTYDDPVSTVAAFGELTGIEAELG
;
A
#
# COMPACT_ATOMS: atom_id res chain seq x y z
N MET A 1 -9.23 3.57 17.94
CA MET A 1 -7.88 3.30 17.39
C MET A 1 -7.26 4.63 16.99
N ARG A 2 -6.06 4.96 17.50
CA ARG A 2 -5.31 6.15 17.06
C ARG A 2 -4.76 5.83 15.66
N PHE A 3 -5.10 6.63 14.66
CA PHE A 3 -4.55 6.46 13.31
C PHE A 3 -3.01 6.56 13.41
N PRO A 4 -2.24 5.58 12.92
CA PRO A 4 -0.79 5.51 13.15
C PRO A 4 -0.03 6.47 12.23
N TRP A 5 -0.37 7.76 12.26
CA TRP A 5 0.17 8.79 11.38
C TRP A 5 1.70 8.87 11.43
N ARG A 6 2.31 8.57 12.59
CA ARG A 6 3.77 8.59 12.78
C ARG A 6 4.52 7.70 11.78
N GLY A 7 4.01 6.48 11.53
CA GLY A 7 4.67 5.57 10.58
C GLY A 7 4.67 6.12 9.16
N TYR A 8 3.57 6.75 8.74
CA TYR A 8 3.40 7.28 7.40
C TYR A 8 4.14 8.59 7.17
N VAL A 9 4.16 9.45 8.19
CA VAL A 9 4.96 10.67 8.14
C VAL A 9 6.45 10.33 8.09
N ASN A 10 6.92 9.37 8.90
CA ASN A 10 8.31 8.92 8.83
C ASN A 10 8.69 8.38 7.44
N GLN A 11 7.77 7.68 6.77
CA GLN A 11 8.00 7.23 5.40
C GLN A 11 8.13 8.40 4.42
N LEU A 12 7.28 9.43 4.55
CA LEU A 12 7.32 10.63 3.71
C LEU A 12 8.61 11.43 3.93
N THR A 13 8.99 11.68 5.19
CA THR A 13 10.20 12.44 5.51
C THR A 13 11.47 11.70 5.11
N HIS A 14 11.48 10.37 5.23
CA HIS A 14 12.61 9.55 4.80
C HIS A 14 12.74 9.46 3.27
N ALA A 15 11.62 9.25 2.56
CA ALA A 15 11.59 9.29 1.10
C ALA A 15 11.99 10.66 0.56
N ALA A 16 11.72 11.72 1.33
CA ALA A 16 12.04 13.08 0.94
C ALA A 16 13.50 13.48 1.17
N ASP A 17 14.30 12.68 1.89
CA ASP A 17 15.66 13.01 2.36
C ASP A 17 15.79 14.50 2.70
N LEU A 18 14.97 14.96 3.66
CA LEU A 18 14.77 16.38 4.07
C LEU A 18 16.05 17.14 4.46
N ARG A 19 17.22 16.47 4.42
CA ARG A 19 18.55 17.08 4.52
C ARG A 19 18.88 17.95 3.29
N HIS A 20 18.15 17.80 2.18
CA HIS A 20 18.28 18.60 0.97
C HIS A 20 17.10 19.58 0.83
N ARG A 21 17.34 20.75 0.20
CA ARG A 21 16.40 21.88 0.11
C ARG A 21 14.97 21.45 -0.27
N VAL A 22 14.03 21.71 0.62
CA VAL A 22 12.58 21.53 0.40
C VAL A 22 12.00 22.77 -0.27
N ASP A 23 12.12 22.86 -1.59
CA ASP A 23 11.49 23.91 -2.40
C ASP A 23 10.13 23.47 -2.98
N ASP A 24 9.42 24.40 -3.62
CA ASP A 24 8.06 24.14 -4.13
C ASP A 24 8.06 23.11 -5.27
N GLU A 25 9.15 23.08 -6.06
CA GLU A 25 9.34 22.09 -7.11
C GLU A 25 9.44 20.68 -6.52
N PHE A 26 10.22 20.53 -5.45
CA PHE A 26 10.33 19.28 -4.73
C PHE A 26 9.00 18.81 -4.14
N VAL A 27 8.27 19.69 -3.46
CA VAL A 27 6.93 19.38 -2.91
C VAL A 27 5.98 18.94 -4.03
N GLY A 28 6.00 19.66 -5.17
CA GLY A 28 5.19 19.31 -6.34
C GLY A 28 5.48 17.91 -6.87
N ARG A 29 6.76 17.53 -6.98
CA ARG A 29 7.16 16.17 -7.40
C ARG A 29 6.70 15.10 -6.42
N VAL A 30 6.84 15.33 -5.11
CA VAL A 30 6.36 14.39 -4.09
C VAL A 30 4.84 14.22 -4.16
N ALA A 31 4.09 15.31 -4.34
CA ALA A 31 2.64 15.27 -4.53
C ALA A 31 2.25 14.45 -5.77
N ASP A 32 2.92 14.67 -6.90
CA ASP A 32 2.65 13.94 -8.14
C ASP A 32 2.94 12.44 -7.99
N GLU A 33 4.02 12.05 -7.30
CA GLU A 33 4.36 10.65 -7.07
C GLU A 33 3.41 9.98 -6.05
N LEU A 34 2.91 10.72 -5.05
CA LEU A 34 1.85 10.24 -4.15
C LEU A 34 0.56 9.95 -4.91
N ILE A 35 0.16 10.87 -5.81
CA ILE A 35 -1.04 10.71 -6.63
C ILE A 35 -0.90 9.53 -7.59
N ARG A 36 0.27 9.36 -8.21
CA ARG A 36 0.57 8.22 -9.09
C ARG A 36 0.73 6.89 -8.35
N GLN A 37 0.89 6.93 -7.02
CA GLN A 37 1.06 5.76 -6.14
C GLN A 37 2.19 4.81 -6.57
N ARG A 38 3.22 5.32 -7.23
CA ARG A 38 4.29 4.49 -7.82
C ARG A 38 5.24 3.91 -6.76
N PHE A 39 5.52 4.69 -5.72
CA PHE A 39 6.53 4.35 -4.70
C PHE A 39 5.97 4.31 -3.28
N PHE A 40 4.73 4.75 -3.12
CA PHE A 40 4.09 4.88 -1.82
C PHE A 40 3.17 3.69 -1.53
N THR A 41 3.16 3.27 -0.27
CA THR A 41 2.52 2.01 0.15
C THR A 41 1.04 2.19 0.47
N LEU A 42 0.57 3.45 0.56
CA LEU A 42 -0.82 3.78 0.79
C LEU A 42 -1.42 4.63 -0.34
N PRO A 43 -2.75 4.63 -0.49
CA PRO A 43 -3.45 5.61 -1.31
C PRO A 43 -3.13 7.06 -0.88
N VAL A 44 -3.11 7.98 -1.84
CA VAL A 44 -2.87 9.42 -1.60
C VAL A 44 -3.82 10.00 -0.55
N ALA A 45 -5.09 9.57 -0.53
CA ALA A 45 -6.07 10.00 0.48
C ALA A 45 -5.66 9.61 1.91
N ASP A 46 -5.01 8.46 2.09
CA ASP A 46 -4.55 8.01 3.40
C ASP A 46 -3.33 8.79 3.87
N TYR A 47 -2.37 9.09 2.99
CA TYR A 47 -1.27 10.00 3.33
C TYR A 47 -1.79 11.40 3.64
N HIS A 48 -2.70 11.93 2.82
CA HIS A 48 -3.31 13.24 3.07
C HIS A 48 -3.95 13.30 4.47
N ARG A 49 -4.76 12.30 4.82
CA ARG A 49 -5.37 12.17 6.15
C ARG A 49 -4.33 12.02 7.26
N ALA A 50 -3.29 11.22 7.05
CA ALA A 50 -2.19 11.03 8.01
C ALA A 50 -1.48 12.34 8.33
N VAL A 51 -1.10 13.09 7.30
CA VAL A 51 -0.35 14.34 7.41
C VAL A 51 -1.22 15.43 8.04
N THR A 52 -2.48 15.55 7.62
CA THR A 52 -3.45 16.48 8.22
C THR A 52 -3.63 16.20 9.71
N ALA A 53 -3.77 14.94 10.10
CA ALA A 53 -3.89 14.54 11.50
C ALA A 53 -2.60 14.83 12.30
N ALA A 54 -1.43 14.61 11.70
CA ALA A 54 -0.14 14.90 12.32
C ALA A 54 0.01 16.40 12.62
N LEU A 55 -0.25 17.26 11.62
CA LEU A 55 -0.17 18.72 11.74
C LEU A 55 -1.14 19.26 12.82
N GLY A 56 -2.35 18.70 12.89
CA GLY A 56 -3.37 19.07 13.88
C GLY A 56 -3.16 18.49 15.29
N SER A 57 -2.22 17.55 15.48
CA SER A 57 -2.07 16.85 16.77
C SER A 57 -1.39 17.69 17.85
N GLY A 58 -0.62 18.71 17.48
CA GLY A 58 0.26 19.45 18.40
C GLY A 58 1.44 18.63 18.95
N GLU A 59 1.55 17.35 18.59
CA GLU A 59 2.68 16.49 18.98
C GLU A 59 3.90 16.78 18.08
N ARG A 60 5.12 16.47 18.57
CA ARG A 60 6.32 16.49 17.73
C ARG A 60 6.15 15.48 16.58
N ILE A 61 6.38 15.93 15.34
CA ILE A 61 6.19 15.17 14.10
C ILE A 61 7.52 14.65 13.56
N ALA A 62 8.57 15.47 13.64
CA ALA A 62 9.88 15.17 13.11
C ALA A 62 10.59 14.07 13.90
N GLY A 63 11.46 13.32 13.22
CA GLY A 63 12.37 12.38 13.84
C GLY A 63 13.27 13.05 14.88
N GLU A 64 13.93 12.26 15.73
CA GLU A 64 14.84 12.80 16.75
C GLU A 64 15.99 13.62 16.17
N GLN A 65 16.41 13.29 14.94
CA GLN A 65 17.51 13.95 14.23
C GLN A 65 17.06 15.04 13.25
N ASP A 66 15.75 15.21 13.05
CA ASP A 66 15.19 16.13 12.07
C ASP A 66 14.70 17.44 12.73
N ASP A 67 14.72 18.51 11.94
CA ASP A 67 14.17 19.81 12.36
C ASP A 67 12.63 19.78 12.30
N GLU A 68 11.99 20.15 13.41
CA GLU A 68 10.52 20.10 13.56
C GLU A 68 9.82 21.15 12.69
N ASP A 69 10.37 22.36 12.60
CA ASP A 69 9.75 23.46 11.87
C ASP A 69 9.86 23.21 10.36
N VAL A 70 11.02 22.73 9.89
CA VAL A 70 11.22 22.31 8.49
C VAL A 70 10.28 21.16 8.12
N THR A 71 10.14 20.16 8.99
CA THR A 71 9.24 19.03 8.77
C THR A 71 7.78 19.50 8.68
N ARG A 72 7.35 20.37 9.59
CA ARG A 72 5.99 20.92 9.58
C ARG A 72 5.72 21.77 8.33
N ASP A 73 6.66 22.63 7.93
CA ASP A 73 6.53 23.44 6.70
C ASP A 73 6.38 22.54 5.47
N PHE A 74 7.26 21.55 5.31
CA PHE A 74 7.18 20.58 4.23
C PHE A 74 5.81 19.90 4.16
N LEU A 75 5.36 19.35 5.28
CA LEU A 75 4.09 18.62 5.37
C LEU A 75 2.88 19.53 5.11
N ALA A 76 2.91 20.77 5.58
CA ALA A 76 1.85 21.75 5.31
C ALA A 76 1.77 22.12 3.83
N ARG A 77 2.92 22.34 3.19
CA ARG A 77 3.01 22.61 1.74
C ARG A 77 2.58 21.40 0.92
N LEU A 78 2.91 20.19 1.36
CA LEU A 78 2.47 18.95 0.73
C LEU A 78 0.96 18.79 0.79
N VAL A 79 0.33 19.00 1.95
CA VAL A 79 -1.15 18.96 2.09
C VAL A 79 -1.80 19.93 1.12
N ARG A 80 -1.35 21.18 1.09
CA ARG A 80 -1.87 22.18 0.16
C ARG A 80 -1.69 21.77 -1.31
N ALA A 81 -0.51 21.24 -1.67
CA ALA A 81 -0.24 20.77 -3.02
C ALA A 81 -1.15 19.59 -3.43
N LEU A 82 -1.51 18.72 -2.49
CA LEU A 82 -2.45 17.63 -2.71
C LEU A 82 -3.88 18.15 -2.84
N ASP A 83 -4.32 19.05 -1.96
CA ASP A 83 -5.64 19.69 -2.01
C ASP A 83 -5.87 20.40 -3.35
N ASP A 84 -4.88 21.16 -3.84
CA ASP A 84 -4.94 21.88 -5.12
C ASP A 84 -5.03 20.94 -6.34
N ARG A 85 -4.64 19.66 -6.18
CA ARG A 85 -4.67 18.62 -7.23
C ARG A 85 -5.86 17.67 -7.09
N GLY A 86 -6.74 17.88 -6.10
CA GLY A 86 -7.95 17.07 -5.91
C GLY A 86 -9.01 17.35 -6.99
N PRO A 87 -9.94 16.40 -7.24
CA PRO A 87 -10.02 15.05 -6.66
C PRO A 87 -8.96 14.10 -7.25
N TRP A 88 -8.39 13.26 -6.40
CA TRP A 88 -7.38 12.28 -6.82
C TRP A 88 -8.03 11.02 -7.40
N PRO A 89 -7.38 10.33 -8.36
CA PRO A 89 -7.87 9.07 -8.88
C PRO A 89 -7.95 7.99 -7.78
N GLU A 90 -8.92 7.09 -7.91
CA GLU A 90 -8.98 5.90 -7.08
C GLU A 90 -7.75 5.01 -7.34
N PRO A 91 -7.19 4.37 -6.30
CA PRO A 91 -6.09 3.44 -6.46
C PRO A 91 -6.52 2.25 -7.35
N PRO A 92 -5.65 1.71 -8.21
CA PRO A 92 -5.95 0.52 -9.00
C PRO A 92 -6.23 -0.69 -8.10
N TYR A 93 -5.69 -0.70 -6.89
CA TYR A 93 -5.99 -1.68 -5.85
C TYR A 93 -5.63 -1.13 -4.47
N SER A 94 -6.30 -1.64 -3.44
CA SER A 94 -6.02 -1.34 -2.03
C SER A 94 -5.78 -2.62 -1.25
N THR A 95 -5.02 -2.54 -0.15
CA THR A 95 -4.80 -3.68 0.74
C THR A 95 -5.81 -3.68 1.87
N SER A 96 -6.39 -4.83 2.14
CA SER A 96 -7.18 -5.08 3.33
C SER A 96 -6.33 -5.72 4.44
N GLY A 97 -6.66 -5.41 5.69
CA GLY A 97 -5.97 -6.01 6.84
C GLY A 97 -6.28 -7.51 6.99
N THR A 98 -5.47 -8.21 7.80
CA THR A 98 -5.62 -9.66 8.06
C THR A 98 -6.95 -10.04 8.70
N SER A 99 -7.71 -9.08 9.25
CA SER A 99 -9.07 -9.32 9.76
C SER A 99 -10.01 -9.91 8.71
N GLU A 100 -9.78 -9.62 7.42
CA GLU A 100 -10.60 -10.13 6.32
C GLU A 100 -10.21 -11.55 5.89
N TRP A 101 -9.08 -12.06 6.38
CA TRP A 101 -8.58 -13.40 6.02
C TRP A 101 -9.56 -14.50 6.40
N THR A 102 -10.19 -14.41 7.56
CA THR A 102 -11.15 -15.42 8.04
C THR A 102 -12.29 -15.67 7.04
N ALA A 103 -12.70 -14.65 6.29
CA ALA A 103 -13.71 -14.80 5.25
C ALA A 103 -13.13 -15.49 4.01
N LEU A 104 -11.94 -15.10 3.58
CA LEU A 104 -11.33 -15.53 2.32
C LEU A 104 -10.55 -16.85 2.40
N ARG A 105 -10.22 -17.36 3.58
CA ARG A 105 -9.36 -18.55 3.72
C ARG A 105 -9.96 -19.82 3.09
N GLU A 106 -11.28 -19.89 2.99
CA GLU A 106 -12.02 -21.01 2.37
C GLU A 106 -12.38 -20.73 0.90
N ALA A 107 -11.97 -19.58 0.35
CA ALA A 107 -12.22 -19.26 -1.05
C ALA A 107 -11.48 -20.25 -1.96
N PRO A 108 -12.06 -20.60 -3.12
CA PRO A 108 -11.37 -21.45 -4.08
C PRO A 108 -10.10 -20.76 -4.59
N VAL A 109 -9.05 -21.56 -4.82
CA VAL A 109 -7.91 -21.14 -5.63
C VAL A 109 -8.38 -21.09 -7.08
N VAL A 110 -8.33 -19.92 -7.69
CA VAL A 110 -8.81 -19.69 -9.07
C VAL A 110 -7.67 -19.55 -10.08
N ALA A 111 -6.48 -19.19 -9.60
CA ALA A 111 -5.29 -19.05 -10.41
C ALA A 111 -4.03 -19.19 -9.55
N ARG A 112 -2.90 -19.35 -10.23
CA ARG A 112 -1.57 -19.36 -9.62
C ARG A 112 -0.67 -18.33 -10.27
N VAL A 113 -0.04 -17.50 -9.46
CA VAL A 113 0.91 -16.48 -9.89
C VAL A 113 2.31 -17.11 -9.94
N PRO A 114 3.00 -17.14 -11.10
CA PRO A 114 4.32 -17.78 -11.26
C PRO A 114 5.47 -16.93 -10.68
N LEU A 115 5.21 -16.22 -9.59
CA LEU A 115 6.17 -15.40 -8.85
C LEU A 115 6.26 -15.89 -7.41
N THR A 116 7.35 -15.53 -6.74
CA THR A 116 7.50 -15.64 -5.28
C THR A 116 6.75 -14.51 -4.56
N ASP A 117 6.41 -14.71 -3.29
CA ASP A 117 5.84 -13.65 -2.44
C ASP A 117 6.70 -12.38 -2.46
N ARG A 118 8.03 -12.51 -2.36
CA ARG A 118 8.96 -11.37 -2.43
C ARG A 118 8.90 -10.60 -3.75
N GLN A 119 8.77 -11.29 -4.88
CA GLN A 119 8.65 -10.62 -6.18
C GLN A 119 7.32 -9.87 -6.29
N ILE A 120 6.24 -10.45 -5.77
CA ILE A 120 4.94 -9.78 -5.69
C ILE A 120 5.00 -8.58 -4.74
N GLU A 121 5.62 -8.71 -3.57
CA GLU A 121 5.81 -7.61 -2.61
C GLU A 121 6.55 -6.43 -3.26
N ALA A 122 7.62 -6.71 -4.00
CA ALA A 122 8.38 -5.70 -4.71
C ALA A 122 7.58 -5.04 -5.84
N SER A 123 6.79 -5.83 -6.59
CA SER A 123 6.00 -5.33 -7.72
C SER A 123 4.81 -4.49 -7.27
N LEU A 124 4.12 -4.92 -6.22
CA LEU A 124 2.94 -4.24 -5.70
C LEU A 124 3.28 -3.15 -4.68
N ASN A 125 4.51 -3.13 -4.19
CA ASN A 125 4.94 -2.33 -3.03
C ASN A 125 4.01 -2.57 -1.82
N ARG A 126 3.72 -3.83 -1.52
CA ARG A 126 2.88 -4.28 -0.39
C ARG A 126 3.54 -5.46 0.30
N VAL A 127 3.23 -5.68 1.56
CA VAL A 127 3.86 -6.74 2.37
C VAL A 127 2.84 -7.82 2.65
N PHE A 128 3.24 -9.08 2.48
CA PHE A 128 2.44 -10.21 2.94
C PHE A 128 2.50 -10.28 4.46
N ALA A 129 1.35 -10.29 5.11
CA ALA A 129 1.23 -10.51 6.53
C ALA A 129 1.41 -12.01 6.85
N GLU A 130 2.03 -12.30 7.99
CA GLU A 130 2.00 -13.65 8.55
C GLU A 130 0.60 -13.93 9.12
N GLU A 131 0.09 -15.14 8.90
CA GLU A 131 -1.13 -15.58 9.57
C GLU A 131 -0.89 -15.62 11.10
N PRO A 132 -1.89 -15.29 11.94
CA PRO A 132 -1.77 -15.45 13.38
C PRO A 132 -1.31 -16.87 13.77
N PRO A 133 -0.51 -17.01 14.85
CA PRO A 133 0.11 -18.28 15.22
C PRO A 133 -0.94 -19.38 15.44
N GLY A 134 -0.75 -20.54 14.77
CA GLY A 134 -1.51 -21.77 15.04
C GLY A 134 -2.13 -22.48 13.84
N VAL A 135 -2.08 -21.91 12.62
CA VAL A 135 -2.78 -22.47 11.43
C VAL A 135 -1.82 -22.91 10.31
N GLY A 136 -0.56 -22.46 10.33
CA GLY A 136 0.48 -22.91 9.42
C GLY A 136 1.47 -21.81 9.08
N ASP A 137 2.51 -22.18 8.33
CA ASP A 137 3.52 -21.26 7.79
C ASP A 137 3.00 -20.59 6.50
N VAL A 138 1.88 -19.86 6.60
CA VAL A 138 1.21 -19.22 5.47
C VAL A 138 1.35 -17.71 5.56
N ARG A 139 1.70 -17.09 4.43
CA ARG A 139 1.73 -15.64 4.28
C ARG A 139 0.61 -15.20 3.36
N ILE A 140 -0.06 -14.11 3.71
CA ILE A 140 -1.24 -13.63 3.01
C ILE A 140 -1.14 -12.15 2.64
N LEU A 141 -1.66 -11.81 1.46
CA LEU A 141 -1.89 -10.43 1.03
C LEU A 141 -3.30 -10.33 0.47
N ILE A 142 -4.15 -9.53 1.10
CA ILE A 142 -5.54 -9.34 0.67
C ILE A 142 -5.62 -8.03 -0.11
N LEU A 143 -6.14 -8.11 -1.34
CA LEU A 143 -6.33 -6.98 -2.22
C LEU A 143 -7.82 -6.76 -2.51
N ARG A 144 -8.20 -5.49 -2.63
CA ARG A 144 -9.45 -5.06 -3.25
C ARG A 144 -9.09 -4.25 -4.48
N LEU A 145 -9.47 -4.76 -5.64
CA LEU A 145 -9.21 -4.13 -6.93
C LEU A 145 -10.11 -2.90 -7.12
N GLY A 146 -9.68 -1.92 -7.91
CA GLY A 146 -10.47 -0.72 -8.23
C GLY A 146 -11.78 -1.04 -8.99
N THR A 147 -11.86 -2.23 -9.57
CA THR A 147 -13.07 -2.80 -10.19
C THR A 147 -14.06 -3.39 -9.18
N GLY A 148 -13.69 -3.47 -7.89
CA GLY A 148 -14.55 -3.89 -6.78
C GLY A 148 -14.31 -5.30 -6.26
N GLN A 149 -13.66 -6.18 -7.04
CA GLN A 149 -13.36 -7.55 -6.64
C GLN A 149 -12.38 -7.60 -5.48
N GLN A 150 -12.53 -8.63 -4.65
CA GLN A 150 -11.70 -8.92 -3.52
C GLN A 150 -11.00 -10.27 -3.71
N LEU A 151 -9.68 -10.29 -3.49
CA LEU A 151 -8.88 -11.50 -3.61
C LEU A 151 -7.84 -11.61 -2.50
N ALA A 152 -7.40 -12.84 -2.22
CA ALA A 152 -6.26 -13.13 -1.38
C ALA A 152 -5.17 -13.80 -2.20
N LEU A 153 -3.94 -13.33 -2.02
CA LEU A 153 -2.74 -14.01 -2.46
C LEU A 153 -2.19 -14.80 -1.28
N ARG A 154 -2.05 -16.12 -1.45
CA ARG A 154 -1.60 -17.04 -0.42
C ARG A 154 -0.28 -17.69 -0.85
N ALA A 155 0.77 -17.42 -0.08
CA ALA A 155 2.08 -18.05 -0.25
C ALA A 155 2.30 -19.12 0.82
N SER A 156 2.58 -20.35 0.39
CA SER A 156 3.02 -21.45 1.26
C SER A 156 4.54 -21.40 1.41
N ARG A 157 5.10 -21.58 2.61
CA ARG A 157 6.56 -21.78 2.77
C ARG A 157 6.94 -23.16 2.20
N PRO A 158 8.07 -23.30 1.47
CA PRO A 158 9.33 -22.61 1.75
C PRO A 158 9.65 -21.46 0.79
N PHE A 159 9.92 -20.29 1.38
CA PHE A 159 10.41 -18.95 0.94
C PHE A 159 11.04 -18.70 -0.45
N ALA A 160 11.19 -19.68 -1.34
CA ALA A 160 11.92 -19.55 -2.60
C ALA A 160 11.21 -20.15 -3.81
N GLU A 161 10.10 -20.89 -3.62
CA GLU A 161 9.41 -21.50 -4.76
C GLU A 161 8.36 -20.53 -5.35
N PRO A 162 8.41 -20.26 -6.67
CA PRO A 162 7.33 -19.56 -7.35
C PRO A 162 6.01 -20.31 -7.25
N GLY A 163 4.90 -19.58 -7.30
CA GLY A 163 3.57 -20.17 -7.34
C GLY A 163 2.74 -19.77 -6.13
N VAL A 164 2.34 -18.50 -6.09
CA VAL A 164 1.42 -17.95 -5.09
C VAL A 164 -0.02 -18.19 -5.55
N ASP A 165 -0.85 -18.73 -4.67
CA ASP A 165 -2.25 -19.01 -4.98
C ASP A 165 -3.06 -17.70 -4.96
N LEU A 166 -3.89 -17.50 -5.98
CA LEU A 166 -4.88 -16.43 -6.03
C LEU A 166 -6.25 -17.03 -5.68
N MET A 167 -6.85 -16.49 -4.63
CA MET A 167 -8.10 -16.99 -4.05
C MET A 167 -9.17 -15.89 -4.06
N THR A 168 -10.40 -16.21 -4.45
CA THR A 168 -11.54 -15.26 -4.44
C THR A 168 -12.88 -15.99 -4.45
N TYR A 169 -13.94 -15.34 -3.96
CA TYR A 169 -15.33 -15.77 -4.20
C TYR A 169 -15.99 -15.02 -5.36
N ASP A 170 -15.36 -13.97 -5.86
CA ASP A 170 -15.82 -13.26 -7.04
C ASP A 170 -15.64 -14.13 -8.29
N ASP A 171 -16.15 -13.67 -9.42
CA ASP A 171 -16.01 -14.39 -10.68
C ASP A 171 -14.51 -14.62 -11.02
N PRO A 172 -14.06 -15.88 -11.15
CA PRO A 172 -12.65 -16.23 -11.37
C PRO A 172 -12.02 -15.53 -12.57
N VAL A 173 -12.71 -15.55 -13.71
CA VAL A 173 -12.17 -15.09 -15.00
C VAL A 173 -11.97 -13.58 -14.98
N SER A 174 -13.00 -12.84 -14.56
CA SER A 174 -12.92 -11.38 -14.46
C SER A 174 -11.94 -10.92 -13.37
N THR A 175 -11.85 -11.64 -12.25
CA THR A 175 -10.92 -11.28 -11.16
C THR A 175 -9.47 -11.45 -11.59
N VAL A 176 -9.14 -12.55 -12.28
CA VAL A 176 -7.78 -12.80 -12.77
C VAL A 176 -7.40 -11.81 -13.87
N ALA A 177 -8.32 -11.50 -14.78
CA ALA A 177 -8.09 -10.47 -15.81
C ALA A 177 -7.84 -9.08 -15.20
N ALA A 178 -8.70 -8.66 -14.26
CA ALA A 178 -8.56 -7.38 -13.57
C ALA A 178 -7.28 -7.31 -12.72
N PHE A 179 -6.91 -8.40 -12.05
CA PHE A 179 -5.64 -8.49 -11.33
C PHE A 179 -4.46 -8.25 -12.28
N GLY A 180 -4.41 -8.93 -13.42
CA GLY A 180 -3.34 -8.75 -14.41
C GLY A 180 -3.27 -7.33 -14.97
N GLU A 181 -4.41 -6.74 -15.33
CA GLU A 181 -4.49 -5.38 -15.86
C GLU A 181 -4.04 -4.32 -14.84
N LEU A 182 -4.53 -4.42 -13.60
CA LEU A 182 -4.33 -3.38 -12.58
C LEU A 182 -2.97 -3.49 -11.88
N THR A 183 -2.38 -4.68 -11.84
CA THR A 183 -1.10 -4.93 -11.17
C THR A 183 0.08 -5.13 -12.11
N GLY A 184 -0.19 -5.47 -13.38
CA GLY A 184 0.85 -5.89 -14.33
C GLY A 184 1.42 -7.29 -14.03
N ILE A 185 0.81 -8.06 -13.12
CA ILE A 185 1.25 -9.41 -12.75
C ILE A 185 0.36 -10.45 -13.43
N GLU A 186 0.97 -11.29 -14.25
CA GLU A 186 0.25 -12.40 -14.89
C GLU A 186 -0.04 -13.52 -13.89
N ALA A 187 -1.20 -14.17 -14.03
CA ALA A 187 -1.61 -15.33 -13.26
C ALA A 187 -2.18 -16.39 -14.20
N GLU A 188 -1.86 -17.65 -13.93
CA GLU A 188 -2.30 -18.81 -14.71
C GLU A 188 -3.59 -19.36 -14.09
N LEU A 189 -4.67 -19.42 -14.87
CA LEU A 189 -5.93 -20.00 -14.41
C LEU A 189 -5.74 -21.48 -14.02
N GLY A 190 -6.29 -21.85 -12.87
CA GLY A 190 -6.24 -23.21 -12.30
C GLY A 190 -7.33 -24.15 -12.81
#